data_AF-R5YG29-F1
#
_entry.id   AF-R5YG29-F1
#
_cell.length_a   1.000
_cell.length_b   1.000
_cell.length_c   1.000
_cell.angle_alpha   90.00
_cell.angle_beta   90.00
_cell.angle_gamma   90.00
#
_symmetry.space_group_name_H-M   'P 1'
#
loop_
_entity.id
_entity.type
_entity.pdbx_description
1 polymer ?
#
loop_
_entity_poly.entity_id
_entity_poly.type
_entity_poly.pdbx_seq_one_letter_code
_entity_poly.pdbx_strand_id
1 'polypeptide(L)'
;MNNKGMAITTVIYSIILLLSLCMFLALGILRSEYTNDKQYILDLREELNDWLKGDEESYGVDKIIKQTGNKDNSGLYTITHSKDTTLQIGNDKDIKEYRYRGANPKNYVTFNNEVWRIIGVFPVDDGNGNIENRIKLIRNESIGDKFWDGSVSNNWARPAKINTELNTTYLNSLDSTSKSMIGNTKYYLGGYNNSLRIKKDVMYQYERKISGSDYYNGSNPNSWVGKLALMYASDYGYAVSDECTQNLIGYVDATCKNNNWLFKGNNEWMLPQEAIGINHVFIVCSDGHVDNYGVNSNMFAVRPVLYLISSAQITGGNGTIGSPYKLSI
;
A
#
# COMPACT_ATOMS: atom_id res chain seq x y z
N MET A 1 -47.84 -24.82 57.20
CA MET A 1 -46.37 -24.68 57.23
C MET A 1 -45.81 -25.59 56.14
N ASN A 2 -45.03 -25.24 55.11
CA ASN A 2 -44.52 -23.97 54.59
C ASN A 2 -44.21 -24.18 53.08
N ASN A 3 -45.22 -24.37 52.21
CA ASN A 3 -45.01 -24.62 50.76
C ASN A 3 -44.41 -23.43 50.00
N LYS A 4 -44.32 -22.25 50.63
CA LYS A 4 -43.65 -21.07 50.04
C LYS A 4 -42.13 -21.19 50.04
N GLY A 5 -41.53 -21.91 51.00
CA GLY A 5 -40.07 -22.04 51.11
C GLY A 5 -39.46 -22.93 50.02
N MET A 6 -40.12 -24.05 49.71
CA MET A 6 -39.64 -25.05 48.73
C MET A 6 -39.73 -24.55 47.29
N ALA A 7 -40.75 -23.74 46.96
CA ALA A 7 -40.89 -23.14 45.63
C ALA A 7 -39.81 -22.09 45.36
N ILE A 8 -39.41 -21.30 46.38
CA ILE A 8 -38.38 -20.27 46.25
C ILE A 8 -37.00 -20.91 46.01
N THR A 9 -36.66 -22.00 46.72
CA THR A 9 -35.40 -22.71 46.49
C THR A 9 -35.32 -23.29 45.09
N THR A 10 -36.37 -23.94 44.60
CA THR A 10 -36.39 -24.52 43.24
C THR A 10 -36.24 -23.45 42.15
N VAL A 11 -36.86 -22.29 42.31
CA VAL A 11 -36.72 -21.15 41.39
C VAL A 11 -35.28 -20.61 41.41
N ILE A 12 -34.67 -20.45 42.59
CA ILE A 12 -33.29 -19.97 42.71
C ILE A 12 -32.30 -20.94 42.06
N TYR A 13 -32.43 -22.24 42.29
CA TYR A 13 -31.57 -23.25 41.64
C TYR A 13 -31.72 -23.23 40.12
N SER A 14 -32.94 -23.02 39.62
CA SER A 14 -33.22 -22.96 38.18
C SER A 14 -32.57 -21.73 37.54
N ILE A 15 -32.56 -20.58 38.23
CA ILE A 15 -31.92 -19.34 37.78
C ILE A 15 -30.38 -19.49 37.76
N ILE A 16 -29.80 -20.10 38.80
CA ILE A 16 -28.34 -20.33 38.87
C ILE A 16 -27.89 -21.26 37.74
N LEU A 17 -28.65 -22.33 37.47
CA LEU A 17 -28.34 -23.27 36.39
C LEU A 17 -28.38 -22.57 35.02
N LEU A 18 -29.38 -21.72 34.79
CA LEU A 18 -29.54 -20.96 33.55
C LEU A 18 -28.38 -19.97 33.34
N LEU A 19 -28.01 -19.22 34.38
CA LEU A 19 -26.89 -18.28 34.33
C LEU A 19 -25.56 -18.98 34.07
N SER A 20 -25.34 -20.15 34.69
CA SER A 20 -24.16 -20.97 34.43
C SER A 20 -24.11 -21.44 32.97
N LEU A 21 -25.25 -21.88 32.41
CA LEU A 21 -25.34 -22.33 31.02
C LEU A 21 -25.04 -21.20 30.03
N CYS A 22 -25.56 -19.99 30.30
CA CYS A 22 -25.28 -18.80 29.50
C CYS A 22 -23.79 -18.43 29.51
N MET A 23 -23.12 -18.57 30.66
CA MET A 23 -21.69 -18.28 30.79
C MET A 23 -20.83 -19.27 29.99
N PHE A 24 -21.18 -20.56 30.02
CA PHE A 24 -20.50 -21.58 29.19
C PHE A 24 -20.74 -21.37 27.68
N LEU A 25 -21.95 -20.96 27.28
CA LEU A 25 -22.23 -20.59 25.89
C LEU A 25 -21.38 -19.38 25.45
N ALA A 26 -21.31 -18.33 26.27
CA ALA A 26 -20.51 -17.14 25.98
C ALA A 26 -19.01 -17.47 25.84
N LEU A 27 -18.46 -18.29 26.74
CA LEU A 27 -17.08 -18.77 26.63
C LEU A 27 -16.87 -19.66 25.40
N GLY A 28 -17.84 -20.49 25.03
CA GLY A 28 -17.80 -21.34 23.84
C GLY A 28 -17.76 -20.52 22.55
N ILE A 29 -18.56 -19.46 22.47
CA ILE A 29 -18.60 -18.52 21.33
C ILE A 29 -17.28 -17.74 21.25
N LEU A 30 -16.81 -17.17 22.36
CA LEU A 30 -15.52 -16.44 22.40
C LEU A 30 -14.35 -17.32 21.97
N ARG A 31 -14.36 -18.60 22.38
CA ARG A 31 -13.31 -19.55 22.01
C ARG A 31 -13.40 -19.98 20.54
N SER A 32 -14.59 -20.12 19.97
CA SER A 32 -14.74 -20.47 18.54
C SER A 32 -14.34 -19.31 17.64
N GLU A 33 -14.72 -18.08 17.97
CA GLU A 33 -14.30 -16.86 17.26
C GLU A 33 -12.77 -16.72 17.28
N TYR A 34 -12.15 -16.84 18.46
CA TYR A 34 -10.69 -16.75 18.59
C TYR A 34 -9.93 -17.85 17.82
N THR A 35 -10.47 -19.06 17.77
CA THR A 35 -9.83 -20.19 17.08
C THR A 35 -9.94 -20.03 15.55
N ASN A 36 -11.10 -19.54 15.08
CA ASN A 36 -11.29 -19.20 13.67
C ASN A 36 -10.37 -18.07 13.24
N ASP A 37 -10.26 -17.00 14.05
CA ASP A 37 -9.34 -15.88 13.78
C ASP A 37 -7.88 -16.34 13.71
N LYS A 38 -7.46 -17.24 14.61
CA LYS A 38 -6.07 -17.73 14.64
C LYS A 38 -5.73 -18.60 13.42
N GLN A 39 -6.61 -19.52 13.02
CA GLN A 39 -6.39 -20.34 11.83
C GLN A 39 -6.41 -19.48 10.56
N TYR A 40 -7.33 -18.50 10.51
CA TYR A 40 -7.45 -17.54 9.43
C TYR A 40 -6.22 -16.64 9.22
N ILE A 41 -5.62 -16.16 10.31
CA ILE A 41 -4.40 -15.33 10.27
C ILE A 41 -3.22 -16.12 9.68
N LEU A 42 -3.16 -17.43 9.95
CA LEU A 42 -2.15 -18.31 9.35
C LEU A 42 -2.38 -18.42 7.84
N ASP A 43 -3.63 -18.59 7.40
CA ASP A 43 -3.97 -18.72 5.97
C ASP A 43 -3.60 -17.46 5.15
N LEU A 44 -3.92 -16.24 5.64
CA LEU A 44 -3.56 -15.00 4.92
C LEU A 44 -2.04 -14.79 4.82
N ARG A 45 -1.32 -15.15 5.89
CA ARG A 45 0.15 -15.07 5.91
C ARG A 45 0.75 -16.06 4.92
N GLU A 46 0.23 -17.28 4.88
CA GLU A 46 0.65 -18.29 3.92
C GLU A 46 0.33 -17.85 2.48
N GLU A 47 -0.85 -17.33 2.19
CA GLU A 47 -1.23 -16.80 0.87
C GLU A 47 -0.30 -15.67 0.40
N LEU A 48 -0.01 -14.68 1.26
CA LEU A 48 0.90 -13.59 0.91
C LEU A 48 2.34 -14.08 0.66
N ASN A 49 2.81 -15.03 1.48
CA ASN A 49 4.13 -15.62 1.31
C ASN A 49 4.20 -16.51 0.07
N ASP A 50 3.10 -17.15 -0.33
CA ASP A 50 3.01 -17.90 -1.58
C ASP A 50 3.07 -16.97 -2.80
N TRP A 51 2.38 -15.82 -2.75
CA TRP A 51 2.47 -14.81 -3.81
C TRP A 51 3.87 -14.22 -3.98
N LEU A 52 4.66 -14.13 -2.90
CA LEU A 52 6.05 -13.67 -2.97
C LEU A 52 6.98 -14.65 -3.69
N LYS A 53 6.63 -15.95 -3.77
CA LYS A 53 7.48 -16.96 -4.41
C LYS A 53 7.50 -16.88 -5.94
N GLY A 54 6.49 -16.27 -6.57
CA GLY A 54 6.36 -16.23 -8.03
C GLY A 54 6.06 -17.61 -8.64
N ASP A 55 5.56 -17.63 -9.88
CA ASP A 55 5.03 -18.84 -10.51
C ASP A 55 6.13 -19.87 -10.87
N GLU A 56 6.38 -20.84 -9.98
CA GLU A 56 6.67 -22.21 -10.43
C GLU A 56 5.32 -22.93 -10.58
N GLU A 57 5.06 -23.44 -11.77
CA GLU A 57 3.79 -24.02 -12.22
C GLU A 57 2.98 -24.75 -11.13
N SER A 58 1.82 -24.16 -10.82
CA SER A 58 0.54 -24.86 -10.66
C SER A 58 0.50 -26.08 -9.72
N TYR A 59 0.58 -25.86 -8.40
CA TYR A 59 -0.07 -26.73 -7.41
C TYR A 59 -0.75 -26.01 -6.21
N GLY A 60 -1.03 -24.70 -6.33
CA GLY A 60 -1.83 -23.94 -5.34
C GLY A 60 -3.01 -23.13 -5.93
N VAL A 61 -3.04 -23.03 -7.27
CA VAL A 61 -3.88 -22.09 -8.02
C VAL A 61 -5.39 -22.38 -7.86
N ASP A 62 -5.79 -23.64 -7.66
CA ASP A 62 -7.21 -24.02 -7.53
C ASP A 62 -7.79 -23.90 -6.10
N LYS A 63 -6.98 -23.69 -5.06
CA LYS A 63 -7.49 -23.58 -3.68
C LYS A 63 -7.72 -22.13 -3.22
N ILE A 64 -7.09 -21.15 -3.87
CA ILE A 64 -7.13 -19.72 -3.49
C ILE A 64 -7.98 -18.89 -4.48
N ILE A 65 -8.20 -19.35 -5.72
CA ILE A 65 -8.96 -18.60 -6.74
C ILE A 65 -10.47 -18.44 -6.41
N LYS A 66 -10.98 -19.07 -5.35
CA LYS A 66 -12.31 -18.75 -4.79
C LYS A 66 -12.32 -17.70 -3.67
N GLN A 67 -11.19 -17.06 -3.34
CA GLN A 67 -11.09 -16.13 -2.21
C GLN A 67 -10.32 -14.82 -2.47
N THR A 68 -10.03 -14.47 -3.74
CA THR A 68 -9.58 -13.12 -4.10
C THR A 68 -10.78 -12.18 -4.20
N GLY A 69 -11.08 -11.46 -3.11
CA GLY A 69 -12.19 -10.51 -3.06
C GLY A 69 -12.40 -9.86 -1.69
N ASN A 70 -11.33 -9.34 -1.07
CA ASN A 70 -11.42 -8.72 0.28
C ASN A 70 -11.97 -9.68 1.33
N LYS A 71 -11.31 -10.82 1.46
CA LYS A 71 -11.54 -11.80 2.53
C LYS A 71 -11.48 -11.05 3.89
N ASP A 72 -12.59 -11.08 4.63
CA ASP A 72 -12.84 -10.48 5.96
C ASP A 72 -12.49 -9.00 6.13
N ASN A 73 -12.79 -8.20 5.10
CA ASN A 73 -12.61 -6.75 5.15
C ASN A 73 -11.14 -6.35 5.43
N SER A 74 -10.18 -7.18 4.97
CA SER A 74 -8.74 -6.86 5.02
C SER A 74 -8.40 -5.58 4.26
N GLY A 75 -9.21 -5.23 3.26
CA GLY A 75 -8.97 -4.14 2.34
C GLY A 75 -7.98 -4.48 1.24
N LEU A 76 -7.52 -5.74 1.10
CA LEU A 76 -6.59 -6.17 0.04
C LEU A 76 -7.37 -6.69 -1.17
N TYR A 77 -7.04 -6.16 -2.35
CA TYR A 77 -7.73 -6.51 -3.59
C TYR A 77 -6.75 -6.72 -4.74
N THR A 78 -7.14 -7.62 -5.63
CA THR A 78 -6.38 -7.94 -6.83
C THR A 78 -6.76 -7.01 -7.97
N ILE A 79 -5.76 -6.57 -8.72
CA ILE A 79 -5.90 -5.82 -9.95
C ILE A 79 -5.13 -6.56 -11.03
N THR A 80 -5.78 -6.80 -12.17
CA THR A 80 -5.12 -7.34 -13.36
C THR A 80 -4.98 -6.21 -14.37
N HIS A 81 -3.75 -5.92 -14.76
CA HIS A 81 -3.48 -5.06 -15.91
C HIS A 81 -3.20 -5.96 -17.11
N SER A 82 -4.00 -5.80 -18.15
CA SER A 82 -3.78 -6.50 -19.42
C SER A 82 -2.43 -6.10 -20.01
N LYS A 83 -1.81 -7.03 -20.73
CA LYS A 83 -0.60 -6.79 -21.51
C LYS A 83 -0.72 -5.50 -22.33
N ASP A 84 0.26 -4.60 -22.18
CA ASP A 84 0.41 -3.39 -22.99
C ASP A 84 1.87 -3.25 -23.41
N THR A 85 2.14 -3.47 -24.70
CA THR A 85 3.48 -3.47 -25.30
C THR A 85 4.18 -2.10 -25.23
N THR A 86 3.47 -1.05 -24.83
CA THR A 86 4.02 0.30 -24.68
C THR A 86 4.53 0.59 -23.27
N LEU A 87 4.45 -0.36 -22.34
CA LEU A 87 4.88 -0.21 -20.94
C LEU A 87 6.27 -0.81 -20.67
N GLN A 88 6.93 -0.31 -19.64
CA GLN A 88 8.21 -0.82 -19.15
C GLN A 88 8.07 -2.15 -18.42
N ILE A 89 6.86 -2.50 -17.97
CA ILE A 89 6.51 -3.76 -17.31
C ILE A 89 5.10 -4.17 -17.75
N GLY A 90 4.84 -5.48 -17.87
CA GLY A 90 3.59 -5.99 -18.41
C GLY A 90 3.45 -5.79 -19.92
N ASN A 91 4.57 -5.75 -20.64
CA ASN A 91 4.60 -5.56 -22.09
C ASN A 91 4.52 -6.85 -22.90
N ASP A 92 4.73 -7.99 -22.26
CA ASP A 92 4.76 -9.32 -22.86
C ASP A 92 3.59 -10.20 -22.37
N LYS A 93 3.12 -9.98 -21.14
CA LYS A 93 2.01 -10.69 -20.49
C LYS A 93 1.21 -9.78 -19.53
N ASP A 94 0.03 -10.27 -19.14
CA ASP A 94 -0.77 -9.64 -18.09
C ASP A 94 0.00 -9.63 -16.77
N ILE A 95 -0.17 -8.56 -15.99
CA ILE A 95 0.41 -8.45 -14.64
C ILE A 95 -0.70 -8.37 -13.61
N LYS A 96 -0.47 -9.04 -12.49
CA LYS A 96 -1.36 -9.02 -11.33
C LYS A 96 -0.69 -8.26 -10.20
N GLU A 97 -1.42 -7.34 -9.60
CA GLU A 97 -1.01 -6.60 -8.42
C GLU A 97 -2.02 -6.83 -7.30
N TYR A 98 -1.56 -6.68 -6.06
CA TYR A 98 -2.41 -6.76 -4.88
C TYR A 98 -2.28 -5.45 -4.13
N ARG A 99 -3.35 -4.69 -4.01
CA ARG A 99 -3.33 -3.34 -3.44
C ARG A 99 -4.29 -3.23 -2.26
N TYR A 100 -3.82 -2.60 -1.19
CA TYR A 100 -4.71 -2.21 -0.09
C TYR A 100 -5.51 -0.97 -0.48
N ARG A 101 -6.81 -0.99 -0.19
CA ARG A 101 -7.73 0.12 -0.44
C ARG A 101 -8.77 0.28 0.65
N GLY A 102 -9.41 1.43 0.63
CA GLY A 102 -10.50 1.79 1.53
C GLY A 102 -10.03 2.55 2.76
N ALA A 103 -10.96 2.95 3.63
CA ALA A 103 -10.67 3.80 4.79
C ALA A 103 -9.73 3.14 5.82
N ASN A 104 -9.96 1.86 6.14
CA ASN A 104 -9.31 1.17 7.26
C ASN A 104 -8.78 -0.23 6.89
N PRO A 105 -7.91 -0.36 5.88
CA PRO A 105 -7.31 -1.64 5.54
C PRO A 105 -6.38 -2.14 6.66
N LYS A 106 -6.25 -3.46 6.76
CA LYS A 106 -5.33 -4.16 7.67
C LYS A 106 -3.92 -4.22 7.07
N ASN A 107 -3.28 -3.07 6.92
CA ASN A 107 -1.98 -2.93 6.23
C ASN A 107 -0.89 -2.26 7.07
N TYR A 108 -1.02 -2.22 8.40
CA TYR A 108 0.03 -1.73 9.29
C TYR A 108 1.17 -2.74 9.39
N VAL A 109 2.42 -2.26 9.36
CA VAL A 109 3.63 -3.09 9.49
C VAL A 109 4.66 -2.37 10.35
N THR A 110 5.39 -3.13 11.18
CA THR A 110 6.52 -2.60 11.93
C THR A 110 7.77 -2.71 11.08
N PHE A 111 8.40 -1.58 10.79
CA PHE A 111 9.65 -1.50 10.02
C PHE A 111 10.50 -0.36 10.58
N ASN A 112 11.79 -0.57 10.76
CA ASN A 112 12.68 0.39 11.42
C ASN A 112 12.23 0.82 12.82
N ASN A 113 11.62 -0.10 13.59
CA ASN A 113 10.97 0.19 14.87
C ASN A 113 9.89 1.29 14.81
N GLU A 114 9.40 1.58 13.60
CA GLU A 114 8.36 2.57 13.33
C GLU A 114 7.13 1.91 12.71
N VAL A 115 6.01 2.63 12.72
CA VAL A 115 4.80 2.23 11.99
C VAL A 115 4.93 2.63 10.54
N TRP A 116 4.86 1.64 9.66
CA TRP A 116 4.78 1.77 8.21
C TRP A 116 3.48 1.14 7.72
N ARG A 117 3.16 1.35 6.44
CA ARG A 117 2.00 0.78 5.78
C ARG A 117 2.42 0.03 4.52
N ILE A 118 1.81 -1.13 4.29
CA ILE A 118 1.94 -1.87 3.04
C ILE A 118 1.01 -1.24 2.00
N ILE A 119 1.57 -0.77 0.88
CA ILE A 119 0.75 -0.34 -0.26
C ILE A 119 0.17 -1.57 -0.96
N GLY A 120 1.01 -2.59 -1.15
CA GLY A 120 0.63 -3.78 -1.89
C GLY A 120 1.82 -4.69 -2.22
N VAL A 121 1.53 -5.71 -3.02
CA VAL A 121 2.52 -6.59 -3.65
C VAL A 121 2.49 -6.37 -5.16
N PHE A 122 3.68 -6.18 -5.73
CA PHE A 122 3.85 -5.75 -7.10
C PHE A 122 4.89 -6.61 -7.82
N PRO A 123 4.65 -7.03 -9.06
CA PRO A 123 5.73 -7.45 -9.94
C PRO A 123 6.58 -6.20 -10.22
N VAL A 124 7.89 -6.32 -10.03
CA VAL A 124 8.81 -5.20 -10.20
C VAL A 124 10.19 -5.67 -10.65
N ASP A 125 10.85 -4.82 -11.43
CA ASP A 125 12.23 -5.00 -11.87
C ASP A 125 13.20 -4.67 -10.71
N ASP A 126 14.06 -5.63 -10.34
CA ASP A 126 15.08 -5.52 -9.30
C ASP A 126 16.21 -4.52 -9.60
N GLY A 127 16.17 -3.87 -10.76
CA GLY A 127 17.19 -2.96 -11.26
C GLY A 127 18.20 -3.62 -12.20
N ASN A 128 18.13 -4.94 -12.35
CA ASN A 128 18.96 -5.73 -13.27
C ASN A 128 18.14 -6.37 -14.40
N GLY A 129 16.85 -6.08 -14.49
CA GLY A 129 15.92 -6.66 -15.47
C GLY A 129 15.23 -7.92 -14.98
N ASN A 130 15.44 -8.37 -13.74
CA ASN A 130 14.72 -9.51 -13.18
C ASN A 130 13.40 -9.03 -12.58
N ILE A 131 12.29 -9.59 -13.05
CA ILE A 131 10.95 -9.28 -12.52
C ILE A 131 10.61 -10.25 -11.39
N GLU A 132 10.31 -9.71 -10.22
CA GLU A 132 9.85 -10.50 -9.07
C GLU A 132 8.76 -9.78 -8.27
N ASN A 133 7.97 -10.53 -7.52
CA ASN A 133 6.94 -9.97 -6.66
C ASN A 133 7.57 -9.42 -5.37
N ARG A 134 7.32 -8.15 -5.07
CA ARG A 134 7.84 -7.49 -3.86
C ARG A 134 6.78 -6.73 -3.11
N ILE A 135 6.90 -6.75 -1.78
CA ILE A 135 6.10 -5.89 -0.90
C ILE A 135 6.58 -4.45 -1.03
N LYS A 136 5.66 -3.54 -1.33
CA LYS A 136 5.91 -2.09 -1.32
C LYS A 136 5.42 -1.47 -0.03
N LEU A 137 6.29 -0.72 0.63
CA LEU A 137 5.99 0.01 1.86
C LEU A 137 5.98 1.52 1.64
N ILE A 138 5.21 2.20 2.48
CA ILE A 138 5.28 3.64 2.70
C ILE A 138 5.34 3.93 4.20
N ARG A 139 6.17 4.88 4.61
CA ARG A 139 6.20 5.31 6.02
C ARG A 139 4.84 5.91 6.41
N ASN A 140 4.32 5.62 7.60
CA ASN A 140 2.99 6.11 7.98
C ASN A 140 2.94 7.63 8.19
N GLU A 141 4.02 8.19 8.75
CA GLU A 141 4.18 9.62 8.99
C GLU A 141 5.23 10.25 8.05
N SER A 142 5.09 11.55 7.83
CA SER A 142 6.07 12.33 7.07
C SER A 142 7.40 12.47 7.82
N ILE A 143 8.49 12.60 7.06
CA ILE A 143 9.83 13.00 7.56
C ILE A 143 10.04 14.52 7.51
N GLY A 144 8.94 15.28 7.46
CA GLY A 144 8.90 16.74 7.41
C GLY A 144 8.72 17.30 6.00
N ASP A 145 8.49 18.61 5.95
CA ASP A 145 8.33 19.35 4.71
C ASP A 145 9.70 19.64 4.09
N LYS A 146 9.85 19.31 2.80
CA LYS A 146 11.12 19.46 2.08
C LYS A 146 10.88 20.06 0.71
N PHE A 147 11.86 20.80 0.22
CA PHE A 147 11.92 21.14 -1.20
C PHE A 147 12.15 19.86 -2.02
N TRP A 148 11.53 19.77 -3.19
CA TRP A 148 11.82 18.71 -4.14
C TRP A 148 13.28 18.80 -4.62
N ASP A 149 13.64 19.97 -5.13
CA ASP A 149 15.00 20.28 -5.55
C ASP A 149 15.31 21.77 -5.29
N GLY A 150 16.60 22.10 -5.17
CA GLY A 150 17.07 23.49 -5.10
C GLY A 150 17.09 24.20 -6.46
N SER A 151 16.83 23.47 -7.55
CA SER A 151 16.80 23.98 -8.92
C SER A 151 15.38 23.95 -9.51
N VAL A 152 15.19 24.55 -10.69
CA VAL A 152 13.91 24.55 -11.44
C VAL A 152 13.61 23.23 -12.17
N SER A 153 14.10 22.09 -11.69
CA SER A 153 14.01 20.81 -12.41
C SER A 153 13.24 19.74 -11.65
N ASN A 154 12.28 19.13 -12.32
CA ASN A 154 11.49 17.99 -11.86
C ASN A 154 12.16 16.62 -12.12
N ASN A 155 13.39 16.60 -12.63
CA ASN A 155 14.09 15.36 -12.94
C ASN A 155 14.52 14.64 -11.65
N TRP A 156 13.81 13.56 -11.31
CA TRP A 156 14.14 12.72 -10.16
C TRP A 156 15.55 12.11 -10.23
N ALA A 157 15.96 11.65 -11.42
CA ALA A 157 17.15 10.82 -11.63
C ALA A 157 18.46 11.63 -11.76
N ARG A 158 18.38 12.91 -12.13
CA ARG A 158 19.51 13.85 -12.02
C ARG A 158 19.55 14.37 -10.58
N PRO A 159 20.07 13.53 -9.66
CA PRO A 159 19.35 13.17 -8.46
C PRO A 159 18.83 14.42 -7.78
N ALA A 160 17.50 14.57 -7.78
CA ALA A 160 16.85 15.67 -7.07
C ALA A 160 17.35 15.70 -5.62
N LYS A 161 17.37 16.88 -4.99
CA LYS A 161 17.83 17.00 -3.59
C LYS A 161 17.14 16.00 -2.67
N ILE A 162 15.83 15.82 -2.82
CA ILE A 162 15.05 14.84 -2.06
C ILE A 162 15.45 13.38 -2.36
N ASN A 163 15.74 13.03 -3.62
CA ASN A 163 16.23 11.70 -4.00
C ASN A 163 17.57 11.42 -3.28
N THR A 164 18.50 12.37 -3.35
CA THR A 164 19.79 12.27 -2.67
C THR A 164 19.60 12.09 -1.17
N GLU A 165 18.76 12.89 -0.53
CA GLU A 165 18.50 12.79 0.91
C GLU A 165 17.92 11.43 1.30
N LEU A 166 16.92 10.93 0.56
CA LEU A 166 16.29 9.63 0.82
C LEU A 166 17.28 8.47 0.67
N ASN A 167 18.06 8.44 -0.42
CA ASN A 167 18.96 7.33 -0.75
C ASN A 167 20.36 7.46 -0.11
N THR A 168 20.61 8.51 0.68
CA THR A 168 21.86 8.65 1.46
C THR A 168 21.54 8.80 2.94
N THR A 169 21.25 10.01 3.39
CA THR A 169 21.10 10.36 4.81
C THR A 169 19.99 9.56 5.48
N TYR A 170 18.80 9.54 4.87
CA TYR A 170 17.67 8.80 5.43
C TYR A 170 17.91 7.29 5.39
N LEU A 171 18.29 6.73 4.24
CA LEU A 171 18.62 5.30 4.12
C LEU A 171 19.65 4.86 5.17
N ASN A 172 20.71 5.63 5.37
CA ASN A 172 21.78 5.29 6.32
C ASN A 172 21.32 5.36 7.78
N SER A 173 20.30 6.17 8.08
CA SER A 173 19.72 6.30 9.42
C SER A 173 18.88 5.10 9.87
N LEU A 174 18.42 4.27 8.94
CA LEU A 174 17.65 3.07 9.26
C LEU A 174 18.50 2.03 10.01
N ASP A 175 17.90 1.17 10.83
CA ASP A 175 18.60 0.09 11.50
C ASP A 175 19.10 -0.98 10.50
N SER A 176 20.11 -1.77 10.89
CA SER A 176 20.75 -2.74 10.00
C SER A 176 19.80 -3.83 9.49
N THR A 177 18.87 -4.29 10.31
CA THR A 177 17.90 -5.35 9.97
C THR A 177 16.88 -4.82 8.96
N SER A 178 16.37 -3.61 9.17
CA SER A 178 15.48 -2.96 8.21
C SER A 178 16.19 -2.67 6.89
N LYS A 179 17.43 -2.16 6.94
CA LYS A 179 18.24 -1.92 5.73
C LYS A 179 18.50 -3.18 4.90
N SER A 180 18.75 -4.32 5.55
CA SER A 180 18.99 -5.58 4.83
C SER A 180 17.77 -6.08 4.06
N MET A 181 16.56 -5.67 4.46
CA MET A 181 15.33 -6.03 3.75
C MET A 181 15.05 -5.14 2.53
N ILE A 182 15.79 -4.04 2.32
CA ILE A 182 15.53 -3.10 1.22
C ILE A 182 16.33 -3.48 -0.03
N GLY A 183 15.62 -3.80 -1.10
CA GLY A 183 16.20 -4.09 -2.41
C GLY A 183 16.44 -2.84 -3.25
N ASN A 184 17.34 -2.93 -4.23
CA ASN A 184 17.33 -2.00 -5.36
C ASN A 184 16.10 -2.29 -6.23
N THR A 185 15.49 -1.26 -6.78
CA THR A 185 14.28 -1.37 -7.59
C THR A 185 14.31 -0.34 -8.70
N LYS A 186 13.87 -0.73 -9.89
CA LYS A 186 13.56 0.21 -10.97
C LYS A 186 12.23 0.91 -10.68
N TYR A 187 12.32 2.20 -10.36
CA TYR A 187 11.17 3.10 -10.32
C TYR A 187 10.92 3.68 -11.71
N TYR A 188 9.66 3.83 -12.08
CA TYR A 188 9.22 4.41 -13.34
C TYR A 188 9.00 5.91 -13.15
N LEU A 189 9.49 6.72 -14.07
CA LEU A 189 9.50 8.18 -13.94
C LEU A 189 8.61 8.86 -14.98
N GLY A 190 7.65 8.12 -15.54
CA GLY A 190 6.61 8.69 -16.38
C GLY A 190 5.72 9.66 -15.62
N GLY A 191 5.13 10.56 -16.39
CA GLY A 191 4.25 11.62 -15.92
C GLY A 191 3.00 11.73 -16.79
N TYR A 192 2.33 12.88 -16.71
CA TYR A 192 1.25 13.21 -17.62
C TYR A 192 1.23 14.72 -17.92
N ASN A 193 0.79 15.09 -19.12
CA ASN A 193 0.73 16.47 -19.59
C ASN A 193 -0.55 17.22 -19.20
N ASN A 194 -1.54 16.55 -18.61
CA ASN A 194 -2.83 17.13 -18.25
C ASN A 194 -3.25 16.68 -16.84
N SER A 195 -2.60 17.24 -15.82
CA SER A 195 -2.77 16.87 -14.41
C SER A 195 -4.21 16.87 -13.91
N LEU A 196 -5.11 17.61 -14.59
CA LEU A 196 -6.46 17.88 -14.10
C LEU A 196 -7.49 16.83 -14.52
N ARG A 197 -7.19 15.86 -15.39
CA ARG A 197 -8.24 14.98 -15.97
C ARG A 197 -7.86 13.51 -16.16
N ILE A 198 -6.98 12.98 -15.31
CA ILE A 198 -6.55 11.58 -15.42
C ILE A 198 -7.21 10.67 -14.36
N LYS A 199 -7.58 9.46 -14.77
CA LYS A 199 -8.00 8.38 -13.87
C LYS A 199 -6.79 7.61 -13.36
N LYS A 200 -6.94 6.94 -12.22
CA LYS A 200 -5.89 6.14 -11.56
C LYS A 200 -5.26 5.07 -12.47
N ASP A 201 -6.07 4.38 -13.26
CA ASP A 201 -5.66 3.31 -14.18
C ASP A 201 -4.90 3.84 -15.39
N VAL A 202 -5.33 5.00 -15.92
CA VAL A 202 -4.60 5.68 -16.99
C VAL A 202 -3.28 6.23 -16.45
N MET A 203 -3.28 6.85 -15.27
CA MET A 203 -2.05 7.36 -14.65
C MET A 203 -1.04 6.24 -14.39
N TYR A 204 -1.50 5.07 -13.93
CA TYR A 204 -0.66 3.89 -13.76
C TYR A 204 0.11 3.51 -15.04
N GLN A 205 -0.57 3.53 -16.20
CA GLN A 205 0.06 3.25 -17.49
C GLN A 205 1.07 4.34 -17.85
N TYR A 206 0.71 5.60 -17.67
CA TYR A 206 1.52 6.77 -18.03
C TYR A 206 2.82 6.86 -17.23
N GLU A 207 2.77 6.55 -15.93
CA GLU A 207 3.95 6.38 -15.07
C GLU A 207 4.97 5.39 -15.65
N ARG A 208 4.50 4.42 -16.46
CA ARG A 208 5.24 3.23 -16.93
C ARG A 208 5.49 3.18 -18.43
N LYS A 209 5.11 4.18 -19.24
CA LYS A 209 5.30 4.10 -20.71
C LYS A 209 6.78 3.95 -21.10
N ILE A 210 7.11 3.64 -22.35
CA ILE A 210 8.51 3.53 -22.78
C ILE A 210 9.04 4.77 -23.50
N SER A 211 8.19 5.48 -24.27
CA SER A 211 8.61 6.63 -25.10
C SER A 211 7.45 7.51 -25.55
N GLY A 212 7.56 8.83 -25.46
CA GLY A 212 6.52 9.76 -25.94
C GLY A 212 6.43 11.04 -25.12
N SER A 213 6.11 12.15 -25.77
CA SER A 213 6.16 13.50 -25.16
C SER A 213 5.01 13.81 -24.20
N ASP A 214 3.90 13.05 -24.25
CA ASP A 214 2.73 13.29 -23.40
C ASP A 214 2.93 12.85 -21.95
N TYR A 215 4.02 12.12 -21.68
CA TYR A 215 4.36 11.53 -20.39
C TYR A 215 5.84 11.66 -20.01
N TYR A 216 6.68 12.20 -20.90
CA TYR A 216 8.08 12.49 -20.64
C TYR A 216 8.41 13.95 -20.94
N ASN A 217 9.04 14.62 -19.97
CA ASN A 217 9.59 15.94 -20.22
C ASN A 217 10.97 15.85 -20.88
N GLY A 218 11.04 16.20 -22.17
CA GLY A 218 12.29 16.41 -22.88
C GLY A 218 13.22 15.20 -22.84
N SER A 219 14.37 15.36 -22.18
CA SER A 219 15.41 14.32 -22.03
C SER A 219 15.42 13.64 -20.66
N ASN A 220 14.40 13.90 -19.81
CA ASN A 220 14.31 13.21 -18.51
C ASN A 220 14.17 11.70 -18.74
N PRO A 221 14.90 10.87 -17.97
CA PRO A 221 14.80 9.43 -18.12
C PRO A 221 13.41 8.94 -17.71
N ASN A 222 12.98 7.84 -18.32
CA ASN A 222 11.70 7.20 -18.03
C ASN A 222 11.73 6.26 -16.81
N SER A 223 12.92 6.04 -16.23
CA SER A 223 13.12 5.18 -15.08
C SER A 223 14.41 5.51 -14.34
N TRP A 224 14.51 5.02 -13.11
CA TRP A 224 15.68 5.14 -12.26
C TRP A 224 15.76 3.96 -11.30
N VAL A 225 16.96 3.44 -11.06
CA VAL A 225 17.19 2.35 -10.11
C VAL A 225 17.72 2.88 -8.79
N GLY A 226 17.07 2.53 -7.69
CA GLY A 226 17.54 2.83 -6.34
C GLY A 226 16.68 2.17 -5.26
N LYS A 227 16.83 2.59 -4.01
CA LYS A 227 16.20 1.92 -2.87
C LYS A 227 14.92 2.62 -2.40
N LEU A 228 14.99 3.94 -2.23
CA LEU A 228 13.87 4.74 -1.77
C LEU A 228 13.40 5.73 -2.83
N ALA A 229 12.09 5.95 -2.87
CA ALA A 229 11.45 6.98 -3.66
C ALA A 229 10.22 7.54 -2.93
N LEU A 230 9.25 8.06 -3.69
CA LEU A 230 7.98 8.58 -3.22
C LEU A 230 6.82 7.74 -3.80
N MET A 231 5.61 7.99 -3.30
CA MET A 231 4.41 7.33 -3.82
C MET A 231 4.09 7.73 -5.25
N TYR A 232 3.51 6.81 -6.01
CA TYR A 232 2.93 7.10 -7.31
C TYR A 232 1.56 7.75 -7.18
N ALA A 233 1.15 8.51 -8.19
CA ALA A 233 -0.22 9.03 -8.29
C ALA A 233 -1.22 7.88 -8.40
N SER A 234 -0.86 6.80 -9.09
CA SER A 234 -1.65 5.57 -9.12
C SER A 234 -1.75 4.87 -7.76
N ASP A 235 -0.70 4.91 -6.92
CA ASP A 235 -0.78 4.33 -5.56
C ASP A 235 -1.86 5.03 -4.74
N TYR A 236 -1.88 6.37 -4.74
CA TYR A 236 -2.93 7.16 -4.11
C TYR A 236 -4.31 6.91 -4.73
N GLY A 237 -4.37 6.86 -6.06
CA GLY A 237 -5.60 6.59 -6.79
C GLY A 237 -6.22 5.23 -6.48
N TYR A 238 -5.42 4.19 -6.25
CA TYR A 238 -5.92 2.85 -5.90
C TYR A 238 -6.15 2.62 -4.41
N ALA A 239 -5.67 3.51 -3.54
CA ALA A 239 -5.89 3.40 -2.09
C ALA A 239 -7.33 3.73 -1.65
N VAL A 240 -8.15 4.30 -2.54
CA VAL A 240 -9.59 4.51 -2.32
C VAL A 240 -10.41 3.28 -2.70
N SER A 241 -11.58 3.13 -2.07
CA SER A 241 -12.57 2.11 -2.44
C SER A 241 -13.18 2.33 -3.85
N ASP A 242 -13.88 1.32 -4.37
CA ASP A 242 -14.40 1.32 -5.75
C ASP A 242 -15.54 2.31 -5.99
N GLU A 243 -16.17 2.81 -4.92
CA GLU A 243 -17.20 3.85 -5.00
C GLU A 243 -16.63 5.16 -5.57
N CYS A 244 -15.32 5.39 -5.45
CA CYS A 244 -14.67 6.54 -6.07
C CYS A 244 -14.29 6.25 -7.54
N THR A 245 -15.13 6.76 -8.45
CA THR A 245 -15.00 6.58 -9.91
C THR A 245 -14.47 7.82 -10.64
N GLN A 246 -14.18 8.89 -9.90
CA GLN A 246 -13.78 10.19 -10.43
C GLN A 246 -12.33 10.18 -10.93
N ASN A 247 -11.96 11.22 -11.68
CA ASN A 247 -10.55 11.54 -11.96
C ASN A 247 -9.83 11.92 -10.66
N LEU A 248 -8.51 11.87 -10.64
CA LEU A 248 -7.73 12.17 -9.42
C LEU A 248 -7.95 13.60 -8.89
N ILE A 249 -8.29 14.57 -9.75
CA ILE A 249 -8.68 15.92 -9.32
C ILE A 249 -9.99 15.94 -8.51
N GLY A 250 -10.88 14.98 -8.76
CA GLY A 250 -12.17 14.86 -8.09
C GLY A 250 -12.09 14.25 -6.70
N TYR A 251 -10.89 13.84 -6.25
CA TYR A 251 -10.72 13.19 -4.96
C TYR A 251 -10.88 14.14 -3.77
N VAL A 252 -11.12 15.44 -4.03
CA VAL A 252 -11.62 16.38 -3.03
C VAL A 252 -12.98 15.94 -2.45
N ASP A 253 -13.75 15.19 -3.22
CA ASP A 253 -15.02 14.60 -2.81
C ASP A 253 -14.87 13.79 -1.51
N ALA A 254 -15.79 14.00 -0.57
CA ALA A 254 -15.72 13.41 0.75
C ALA A 254 -15.73 11.87 0.71
N THR A 255 -16.44 11.26 -0.25
CA THR A 255 -16.48 9.80 -0.41
C THR A 255 -15.11 9.29 -0.82
N CYS A 256 -14.47 9.93 -1.80
CA CYS A 256 -13.15 9.56 -2.26
C CYS A 256 -12.09 9.78 -1.17
N LYS A 257 -12.05 10.98 -0.61
CA LYS A 257 -11.05 11.40 0.38
C LYS A 257 -11.12 10.61 1.68
N ASN A 258 -12.30 10.49 2.27
CA ASN A 258 -12.45 9.86 3.58
C ASN A 258 -12.29 8.33 3.50
N ASN A 259 -12.40 7.76 2.30
CA ASN A 259 -12.19 6.34 2.05
C ASN A 259 -10.81 6.03 1.46
N ASN A 260 -9.89 6.99 1.43
CA ASN A 260 -8.53 6.79 0.95
C ASN A 260 -7.55 6.72 2.13
N TRP A 261 -7.07 5.52 2.48
CA TRP A 261 -6.15 5.35 3.62
C TRP A 261 -4.78 6.03 3.45
N LEU A 262 -4.40 6.42 2.22
CA LEU A 262 -3.18 7.18 1.96
C LEU A 262 -3.35 8.68 2.20
N PHE A 263 -4.57 9.19 2.28
CA PHE A 263 -4.83 10.60 2.52
C PHE A 263 -4.47 11.01 3.96
N LYS A 264 -3.63 12.05 4.10
CA LYS A 264 -3.10 12.52 5.39
C LYS A 264 -3.48 13.97 5.74
N GLY A 265 -4.21 14.67 4.85
CA GLY A 265 -4.67 16.04 5.11
C GLY A 265 -3.60 17.13 4.92
N ASN A 266 -2.47 16.82 4.31
CA ASN A 266 -1.37 17.73 4.02
C ASN A 266 -0.97 17.66 2.54
N ASN A 267 -0.29 18.71 2.06
CA ASN A 267 0.33 18.67 0.74
C ASN A 267 1.54 17.74 0.80
N GLU A 268 1.61 16.77 -0.11
CA GLU A 268 2.64 15.72 -0.11
C GLU A 268 3.19 15.47 -1.51
N TRP A 269 4.53 15.45 -1.63
CA TRP A 269 5.19 15.16 -2.90
C TRP A 269 4.92 13.74 -3.39
N MET A 270 4.70 13.60 -4.68
CA MET A 270 4.61 12.31 -5.38
C MET A 270 5.76 12.16 -6.38
N LEU A 271 6.08 10.92 -6.74
CA LEU A 271 7.17 10.63 -7.66
C LEU A 271 6.96 11.13 -9.11
N PRO A 272 5.75 11.04 -9.70
CA PRO A 272 5.56 11.41 -11.10
C PRO A 272 5.84 12.88 -11.39
N GLN A 273 6.54 13.13 -12.50
CA GLN A 273 6.77 14.47 -13.05
C GLN A 273 5.59 14.98 -13.87
N GLU A 274 5.47 16.29 -14.05
CA GLU A 274 4.64 16.84 -15.14
C GLU A 274 5.38 16.68 -16.47
N ALA A 275 4.68 16.18 -17.50
CA ALA A 275 5.33 15.86 -18.78
C ALA A 275 5.68 17.09 -19.64
N ILE A 276 4.97 18.22 -19.47
CA ILE A 276 5.15 19.43 -20.32
C ILE A 276 5.99 20.52 -19.65
N GLY A 277 5.98 20.63 -18.33
CA GLY A 277 6.73 21.62 -17.56
C GLY A 277 7.99 21.04 -16.94
N ILE A 278 9.12 21.75 -17.02
CA ILE A 278 10.41 21.27 -16.50
C ILE A 278 10.50 21.33 -14.97
N ASN A 279 9.54 21.99 -14.32
CA ASN A 279 9.63 22.42 -12.93
C ASN A 279 8.42 22.01 -12.08
N HIS A 280 7.53 21.15 -12.56
CA HIS A 280 6.39 20.67 -11.78
C HIS A 280 6.43 19.15 -11.59
N VAL A 281 5.94 18.73 -10.43
CA VAL A 281 5.72 17.33 -10.06
C VAL A 281 4.34 17.19 -9.45
N PHE A 282 3.80 15.99 -9.46
CA PHE A 282 2.50 15.72 -8.86
C PHE A 282 2.57 15.76 -7.33
N ILE A 283 1.47 16.20 -6.72
CA ILE A 283 1.25 16.18 -5.28
C ILE A 283 -0.12 15.61 -4.93
N VAL A 284 -0.26 15.09 -3.73
CA VAL A 284 -1.57 15.04 -3.07
C VAL A 284 -1.76 16.37 -2.37
N CYS A 285 -2.86 17.06 -2.65
CA CYS A 285 -3.25 18.29 -1.99
C CYS A 285 -3.90 18.00 -0.63
N SER A 286 -3.80 18.93 0.30
CA SER A 286 -4.34 18.82 1.67
C SER A 286 -5.86 18.61 1.73
N ASP A 287 -6.58 18.93 0.65
CA ASP A 287 -8.02 18.74 0.51
C ASP A 287 -8.41 17.44 -0.20
N GLY A 288 -7.43 16.62 -0.61
CA GLY A 288 -7.59 15.24 -1.08
C GLY A 288 -7.41 14.98 -2.58
N HIS A 289 -7.36 16.01 -3.41
CA HIS A 289 -7.15 15.82 -4.85
C HIS A 289 -5.68 15.68 -5.21
N VAL A 290 -5.40 15.21 -6.43
CA VAL A 290 -4.05 15.23 -7.01
C VAL A 290 -3.94 16.40 -7.98
N ASP A 291 -2.87 17.19 -7.84
CA ASP A 291 -2.51 18.30 -8.72
C ASP A 291 -1.00 18.31 -8.96
N ASN A 292 -0.46 19.33 -9.62
CA ASN A 292 0.97 19.53 -9.79
C ASN A 292 1.43 20.90 -9.26
N TYR A 293 2.64 20.95 -8.71
CA TYR A 293 3.20 22.16 -8.10
C TYR A 293 4.69 22.32 -8.40
N GLY A 294 5.14 23.58 -8.36
CA GLY A 294 6.51 23.98 -8.63
C GLY A 294 7.51 23.41 -7.62
N VAL A 295 8.56 22.75 -8.13
CA VAL A 295 9.58 22.02 -7.34
C VAL A 295 10.52 22.90 -6.52
N ASN A 296 10.67 24.17 -6.90
CA ASN A 296 11.67 25.09 -6.36
C ASN A 296 11.11 26.17 -5.42
N SER A 297 9.79 26.29 -5.31
CA SER A 297 9.11 27.34 -4.53
C SER A 297 8.30 26.80 -3.36
N ASN A 298 8.14 25.47 -3.25
CA ASN A 298 7.29 24.84 -2.25
C ASN A 298 8.06 23.83 -1.40
N MET A 299 7.69 23.75 -0.13
CA MET A 299 8.09 22.66 0.76
C MET A 299 6.83 21.88 1.10
N PHE A 300 6.83 20.59 0.77
CA PHE A 300 5.72 19.70 1.07
C PHE A 300 6.21 18.46 1.78
N ALA A 301 5.26 17.77 2.40
CA ALA A 301 5.53 16.60 3.18
C ALA A 301 6.14 15.50 2.31
N VAL A 302 7.02 14.72 2.95
CA VAL A 302 7.70 13.60 2.32
C VAL A 302 7.42 12.34 3.11
N ARG A 303 6.86 11.31 2.47
CA ARG A 303 6.82 9.94 3.03
C ARG A 303 7.68 9.01 2.17
N PRO A 304 8.76 8.44 2.74
CA PRO A 304 9.60 7.48 2.04
C PRO A 304 8.81 6.25 1.62
N VAL A 305 9.03 5.82 0.38
CA VAL A 305 8.50 4.60 -0.21
C VAL A 305 9.67 3.69 -0.59
N LEU A 306 9.51 2.38 -0.36
CA LEU A 306 10.52 1.38 -0.71
C LEU A 306 9.87 0.04 -1.07
N TYR A 307 10.66 -0.81 -1.73
CA TYR A 307 10.32 -2.21 -1.96
C TYR A 307 11.23 -3.10 -1.11
N LEU A 308 10.64 -4.11 -0.46
CA LEU A 308 11.40 -5.14 0.22
C LEU A 308 11.98 -6.12 -0.81
N ILE A 309 13.10 -6.77 -0.50
CA ILE A 309 13.61 -7.91 -1.27
C ILE A 309 12.58 -9.05 -1.30
N SER A 310 12.60 -9.88 -2.35
CA SER A 310 11.65 -10.99 -2.52
C SER A 310 11.70 -12.05 -1.40
N SER A 311 12.85 -12.22 -0.76
CA SER A 311 13.00 -13.12 0.38
C SER A 311 12.41 -12.58 1.69
N ALA A 312 12.06 -11.28 1.78
CA ALA A 312 11.44 -10.73 2.96
C ALA A 312 9.97 -11.18 3.07
N GLN A 313 9.59 -11.71 4.22
CA GLN A 313 8.28 -12.32 4.46
C GLN A 313 7.58 -11.70 5.66
N ILE A 314 6.26 -11.81 5.68
CA ILE A 314 5.48 -11.54 6.88
C ILE A 314 5.58 -12.75 7.80
N THR A 315 6.07 -12.53 9.02
CA THR A 315 6.28 -13.59 10.03
C THR A 315 5.29 -13.58 11.18
N GLY A 316 4.50 -12.52 11.31
CA GLY A 316 3.46 -12.41 12.32
C GLY A 316 2.69 -11.10 12.22
N GLY A 317 1.78 -10.87 13.16
CA GLY A 317 0.83 -9.77 13.11
C GLY A 317 -0.34 -10.05 12.17
N ASN A 318 -1.38 -9.23 12.24
CA ASN A 318 -2.57 -9.33 11.38
C ASN A 318 -2.86 -8.03 10.60
N GLY A 319 -1.89 -7.11 10.58
CA GLY A 319 -1.97 -5.87 9.82
C GLY A 319 -2.85 -4.79 10.43
N THR A 320 -3.45 -5.01 11.61
CA THR A 320 -4.15 -3.95 12.34
C THR A 320 -3.16 -3.06 13.08
N ILE A 321 -3.56 -1.84 13.48
CA ILE A 321 -2.69 -0.96 14.27
C ILE A 321 -2.27 -1.58 15.61
N GLY A 322 -3.14 -2.40 16.23
CA GLY A 322 -2.86 -3.09 17.49
C GLY A 322 -2.02 -4.37 17.34
N SER A 323 -1.94 -4.91 16.12
CA SER A 323 -1.09 -6.05 15.79
C SER A 323 -0.51 -5.89 14.38
N PRO A 324 0.40 -4.91 14.16
CA PRO A 324 1.00 -4.67 12.86
C PRO A 324 1.77 -5.90 12.39
N TYR A 325 1.86 -6.08 11.07
CA TYR A 325 2.70 -7.11 10.49
C TYR A 325 4.15 -7.00 10.96
N LYS A 326 4.79 -8.15 11.12
CA LYS A 326 6.22 -8.30 11.44
C LYS A 326 6.93 -8.88 10.23
N LEU A 327 8.11 -8.37 9.93
CA LEU A 327 8.91 -8.76 8.76
C LEU A 327 10.16 -9.52 9.21
N SER A 328 10.57 -10.51 8.43
CA SER A 328 11.92 -11.08 8.50
C SER A 328 12.39 -11.50 7.10
N ILE A 329 13.69 -11.77 6.99
CA ILE A 329 14.29 -12.55 5.90
C ILE A 329 14.31 -14.02 6.32
#